data_AF-A0A1G6Y0L5-F1
#
_entry.id   AF-A0A1G6Y0L5-F1
#
_cell.length_a   1.000
_cell.length_b   1.000
_cell.length_c   1.000
_cell.angle_alpha   90.00
_cell.angle_beta   90.00
_cell.angle_gamma   90.00
#
_symmetry.space_group_name_H-M   'P 1'
#
loop_
_entity.id
_entity.type
_entity.pdbx_description
1 polymer ?
#
loop_
_entity_poly.entity_id
_entity_poly.type
_entity_poly.pdbx_seq_one_letter_code
_entity_poly.pdbx_strand_id
1 'polypeptide(L)'
;MQASEIVWHNEESIRFMQALGTLTEEEWRRPLGPGKWTVAEVAGHFAPWDRFVLEQRLPYFFAEGPLPKGPDADARNGCSARESRGRSRDETIDEFVSVRRQLIGALRDLPAEDWSREFRIGESRMTLVQYARTR
;
A
#
# COMPACT_ATOMS: atom_id res chain seq x y z
N MET A 1 -14.73 -7.89 -13.68
CA MET A 1 -14.80 -8.77 -12.48
C MET A 1 -13.56 -8.67 -11.60
N GLN A 2 -12.33 -8.69 -12.15
CA GLN A 2 -11.12 -8.67 -11.30
C GLN A 2 -10.72 -7.26 -10.80
N ALA A 3 -10.94 -6.19 -11.58
CA ALA A 3 -10.71 -4.81 -11.14
C ALA A 3 -11.61 -4.40 -9.96
N SER A 4 -12.89 -4.78 -10.01
CA SER A 4 -13.85 -4.51 -8.93
C SER A 4 -13.50 -5.24 -7.63
N GLU A 5 -12.96 -6.46 -7.72
CA GLU A 5 -12.47 -7.22 -6.56
C GLU A 5 -11.27 -6.51 -5.91
N ILE A 6 -10.33 -6.00 -6.71
CA ILE A 6 -9.16 -5.25 -6.23
C ILE A 6 -9.59 -3.96 -5.55
N VAL A 7 -10.50 -3.19 -6.15
CA VAL A 7 -11.05 -1.98 -5.54
C VAL A 7 -11.74 -2.31 -4.22
N TRP A 8 -12.59 -3.34 -4.20
CA TRP A 8 -13.28 -3.77 -2.99
C TRP A 8 -12.30 -4.18 -1.89
N HIS A 9 -11.26 -4.95 -2.21
CA HIS A 9 -10.22 -5.33 -1.24
C HIS A 9 -9.52 -4.11 -0.62
N ASN A 10 -9.25 -3.09 -1.44
CA ASN A 10 -8.67 -1.83 -0.95
C ASN A 10 -9.66 -1.06 -0.05
N GLU A 11 -10.96 -1.08 -0.32
CA GLU A 11 -11.97 -0.49 0.56
C GLU A 11 -12.09 -1.25 1.89
N GLU A 12 -12.04 -2.57 1.87
CA GLU A 12 -12.07 -3.37 3.10
C GLU A 12 -10.82 -3.13 3.96
N SER A 13 -9.67 -2.90 3.34
CA SER A 13 -8.45 -2.52 4.07
C SER A 13 -8.60 -1.19 4.83
N ILE A 14 -9.38 -0.24 4.30
CA ILE A 14 -9.73 1.01 5.01
C ILE A 14 -10.53 0.67 6.26
N ARG A 15 -11.57 -0.16 6.14
CA ARG A 15 -12.40 -0.57 7.28
C ARG A 15 -11.56 -1.28 8.34
N PHE A 16 -10.68 -2.18 7.91
CA PHE A 16 -9.77 -2.89 8.80
C PHE A 16 -8.85 -1.92 9.55
N MET A 17 -8.20 -0.98 8.85
CA MET A 17 -7.33 -0.01 9.51
C MET A 17 -8.10 0.88 10.50
N GLN A 18 -9.30 1.33 10.13
CA GLN A 18 -10.15 2.13 11.02
C GLN A 18 -10.57 1.34 12.27
N ALA A 19 -10.81 0.04 12.15
CA ALA A 19 -11.12 -0.81 13.30
C ALA A 19 -9.96 -0.89 14.31
N LEU A 20 -8.70 -0.71 13.86
CA LEU A 20 -7.56 -0.62 14.78
C LEU A 20 -7.62 0.62 15.69
N GLY A 21 -8.43 1.63 15.35
CA GLY A 21 -8.69 2.80 16.17
C GLY A 21 -9.28 2.49 17.56
N THR A 22 -9.78 1.27 17.79
CA THR A 22 -10.29 0.84 19.10
C THR A 22 -9.22 0.27 20.03
N LEU A 23 -8.01 0.00 19.54
CA LEU A 23 -6.93 -0.58 20.33
C LEU A 23 -6.41 0.41 21.37
N THR A 24 -6.07 -0.02 22.58
CA THR A 24 -5.34 0.84 23.52
C THR A 24 -3.94 1.19 22.99
N GLU A 25 -3.28 2.21 23.56
CA GLU A 25 -1.88 2.49 23.22
C GLU A 25 -0.97 1.29 23.53
N GLU A 26 -1.24 0.53 24.61
CA GLU A 26 -0.47 -0.68 24.92
C GLU A 26 -0.60 -1.73 23.79
N GLU A 27 -1.81 -1.97 23.30
CA GLU A 27 -2.07 -2.91 22.21
C GLU A 27 -1.50 -2.42 20.88
N TRP A 28 -1.61 -1.12 20.59
CA TRP A 28 -1.02 -0.50 19.41
C TRP A 28 0.51 -0.64 19.37
N ARG A 29 1.14 -0.55 20.55
CA ARG A 29 2.59 -0.71 20.73
C ARG A 29 3.01 -2.14 21.03
N ARG A 30 2.09 -3.11 21.02
CA ARG A 30 2.40 -4.51 21.31
C ARG A 30 3.08 -5.18 20.12
N PRO A 31 4.25 -5.82 20.29
CA PRO A 31 4.84 -6.67 19.26
C PRO A 31 3.90 -7.81 18.88
N LEU A 32 3.82 -8.12 17.59
CA LEU A 32 3.01 -9.25 17.08
C LEU A 32 3.61 -10.62 17.44
N GLY A 33 4.79 -10.65 18.05
CA GLY A 33 5.49 -11.83 18.53
C GLY A 33 6.93 -11.49 18.92
N PRO A 34 7.67 -12.45 19.48
CA PRO A 34 9.08 -12.26 19.86
C PRO A 34 9.91 -11.82 18.64
N GLY A 35 10.56 -10.66 18.76
CA GLY A 35 11.38 -10.08 17.67
C GLY A 35 10.60 -9.62 16.45
N LYS A 36 9.27 -9.54 16.51
CA LYS A 36 8.41 -9.03 15.43
C LYS A 36 8.07 -7.56 15.67
N TRP A 37 7.65 -6.91 14.59
CA TRP A 37 7.11 -5.55 14.64
C TRP A 37 5.85 -5.46 15.50
N THR A 38 5.62 -4.26 16.02
CA THR A 38 4.38 -3.85 16.68
C THR A 38 3.26 -3.61 15.67
N VAL A 39 2.01 -3.48 16.17
CA VAL A 39 0.88 -3.07 15.31
C VAL A 39 1.16 -1.71 14.66
N ALA A 40 1.71 -0.76 15.42
CA ALA A 40 2.11 0.55 14.92
C ALA A 40 3.14 0.49 13.78
N GLU A 41 4.16 -0.35 13.91
CA GLU A 41 5.18 -0.57 12.88
C GLU A 41 4.61 -1.18 11.61
N VAL A 42 3.77 -2.22 11.74
CA VAL A 42 3.12 -2.81 10.56
C VAL A 42 2.16 -1.81 9.89
N ALA A 43 1.31 -1.13 10.66
CA ALA A 43 0.37 -0.16 10.12
C ALA A 43 1.06 1.02 9.42
N GLY A 44 2.18 1.49 9.98
CA GLY A 44 2.98 2.57 9.41
C GLY A 44 3.59 2.27 8.04
N HIS A 45 3.62 1.01 7.61
CA HIS A 45 4.16 0.63 6.30
C HIS A 45 3.22 0.95 5.14
N PHE A 46 1.90 0.95 5.37
CA PHE A 46 0.96 0.95 4.26
C PHE A 46 0.92 2.27 3.49
N ALA A 47 0.83 3.41 4.16
CA ALA A 47 0.74 4.71 3.47
C ALA A 47 1.97 5.02 2.57
N PRO A 48 3.23 4.79 3.01
CA PRO A 48 4.40 4.93 2.14
C PRO A 48 4.39 4.02 0.90
N TRP A 49 3.85 2.81 1.02
CA TRP A 49 3.72 1.89 -0.11
C TRP A 49 2.63 2.32 -1.07
N ASP A 50 1.48 2.79 -0.58
CA ASP A 50 0.41 3.33 -1.42
C ASP A 50 0.87 4.56 -2.20
N ARG A 51 1.57 5.50 -1.55
CA ARG A 51 2.17 6.67 -2.23
C ARG A 51 3.13 6.25 -3.34
N PHE A 52 3.95 5.25 -3.07
CA PHE A 52 4.85 4.74 -4.09
C PHE A 52 4.12 4.14 -5.28
N VAL A 53 3.02 3.43 -5.06
CA VAL A 53 2.22 2.91 -6.17
C VAL A 53 1.61 4.07 -6.96
N LEU A 54 1.03 5.05 -6.27
CA LEU A 54 0.44 6.25 -6.88
C LEU A 54 1.45 7.07 -7.69
N GLU A 55 2.63 7.32 -7.15
CA GLU A 55 3.58 8.29 -7.69
C GLU A 55 4.61 7.66 -8.63
N GLN A 56 4.98 6.38 -8.40
CA GLN A 56 6.14 5.75 -9.05
C GLN A 56 5.78 4.47 -9.80
N ARG A 57 4.50 4.08 -9.84
CA ARG A 57 4.04 2.88 -10.55
C ARG A 57 2.92 3.19 -11.52
N LEU A 58 1.76 3.60 -11.02
CA LEU A 58 0.57 3.84 -11.85
C LEU A 58 0.84 4.75 -13.06
N PRO A 59 1.56 5.89 -12.93
CA PRO A 59 1.81 6.78 -14.06
C PRO A 59 2.73 6.18 -15.13
N TYR A 60 3.47 5.12 -14.81
CA TYR A 60 4.55 4.59 -15.63
C TYR A 60 4.28 3.21 -16.23
N PHE A 61 3.19 2.52 -15.86
CA PHE A 61 2.91 1.17 -16.37
C PHE A 61 2.76 1.11 -17.89
N PHE A 62 2.22 2.17 -18.49
CA PHE A 62 1.99 2.27 -19.93
C PHE A 62 2.62 3.50 -20.58
N ALA A 63 3.48 4.21 -19.84
CA ALA A 63 4.27 5.30 -20.37
C ALA A 63 5.40 4.77 -21.29
N GLU A 64 5.91 5.63 -22.16
CA GLU A 64 7.12 5.30 -22.91
C GLU A 64 8.34 5.30 -21.98
N GLY A 65 9.13 4.22 -22.03
CA GLY A 65 10.33 4.05 -21.22
C GLY A 65 10.19 3.01 -20.09
N PRO A 66 11.27 2.73 -19.36
CA PRO A 66 11.26 1.74 -18.30
C PRO A 66 10.53 2.24 -17.05
N LEU A 67 9.85 1.34 -16.34
CA LEU A 67 9.31 1.62 -15.01
C LEU A 67 10.43 2.03 -14.04
N PRO A 68 10.21 3.05 -13.18
CA PRO A 68 11.19 3.44 -12.17
C PRO A 68 11.61 2.25 -11.30
N LYS A 69 12.91 2.15 -10.98
CA LYS A 69 13.39 1.12 -10.05
C LYS A 69 12.66 1.26 -8.71
N GLY A 70 12.21 0.14 -8.16
CA GLY A 70 11.59 0.15 -6.83
C GLY A 70 12.61 0.50 -5.74
N PRO A 71 12.15 1.03 -4.59
CA PRO A 71 13.04 1.28 -3.47
C PRO A 71 13.54 -0.04 -2.88
N ASP A 72 14.62 0.05 -2.11
CA ASP A 72 15.01 -1.02 -1.20
C ASP A 72 13.90 -1.23 -0.15
N ALA A 73 13.27 -2.41 -0.18
CA ALA A 73 12.12 -2.71 0.65
C ALA A 73 12.50 -2.76 2.14
N ASP A 74 13.68 -3.27 2.47
CA ASP A 74 14.13 -3.38 3.86
C ASP A 74 14.49 -2.01 4.43
N ALA A 75 15.16 -1.17 3.63
CA ALA A 75 15.47 0.20 4.03
C ALA A 75 14.18 1.02 4.23
N ARG A 76 13.21 0.91 3.31
CA ARG A 76 11.91 1.60 3.42
C ARG A 76 11.12 1.12 4.63
N ASN A 77 11.01 -0.20 4.82
CA ASN A 77 10.29 -0.77 5.96
C ASN A 77 10.96 -0.37 7.28
N GLY A 78 12.30 -0.41 7.34
CA GLY A 78 13.04 0.04 8.52
C GLY A 78 12.85 1.53 8.84
N CYS A 79 12.75 2.38 7.81
CA CYS A 79 12.41 3.81 8.00
C CYS A 79 10.99 3.98 8.51
N SER A 80 10.02 3.33 7.87
CA SER A 80 8.60 3.42 8.20
C SER A 80 8.31 2.92 9.63
N ALA A 81 8.92 1.80 10.02
CA ALA A 81 8.86 1.29 11.39
C ALA A 81 9.49 2.27 12.41
N ARG A 82 10.59 2.93 12.04
CA ARG A 82 11.22 3.92 12.93
C ARG A 82 10.32 5.14 13.13
N GLU A 83 9.71 5.65 12.07
CA GLU A 83 8.81 6.80 12.11
C GLU A 83 7.53 6.47 12.90
N SER A 84 6.94 5.29 12.70
CA SER A 84 5.69 4.93 13.35
C SER A 84 5.81 4.78 14.87
N ARG A 85 7.02 4.54 15.40
CA ARG A 85 7.28 4.56 16.86
C ARG A 85 7.01 5.93 17.49
N GLY A 86 7.19 7.01 16.74
CA GLY A 86 6.93 8.38 17.20
C GLY A 86 5.56 8.94 16.80
N ARG A 87 4.88 8.34 15.82
CA ARG A 87 3.57 8.77 15.34
C ARG A 87 2.45 8.19 16.19
N SER A 88 1.37 8.94 16.40
CA SER A 88 0.18 8.42 17.10
C SER A 88 -0.57 7.40 16.24
N ARG A 89 -1.42 6.58 16.88
CA ARG A 89 -2.31 5.65 16.19
C ARG A 89 -3.21 6.38 15.20
N ASP A 90 -3.89 7.43 15.66
CA ASP A 90 -4.90 8.14 14.87
C ASP A 90 -4.26 8.84 13.66
N GLU A 91 -3.10 9.49 13.82
CA GLU A 91 -2.36 10.05 12.68
C GLU A 91 -1.95 8.99 11.66
N THR A 92 -1.54 7.80 12.12
CA THR A 92 -1.16 6.69 11.23
C THR A 92 -2.37 6.17 10.45
N ILE A 93 -3.51 6.01 11.13
CA ILE A 93 -4.77 5.57 10.51
C ILE A 93 -5.24 6.62 9.51
N ASP A 94 -5.27 7.89 9.87
CA ASP A 94 -5.74 8.99 9.00
C ASP A 94 -4.86 9.13 7.76
N GLU A 95 -3.54 9.03 7.91
CA GLU A 95 -2.60 9.04 6.79
C GLU A 95 -2.86 7.87 5.85
N PHE A 96 -3.00 6.65 6.38
CA PHE A 96 -3.33 5.48 5.56
C PHE A 96 -4.64 5.65 4.82
N VAL A 97 -5.72 6.02 5.53
CA VAL A 97 -7.05 6.17 4.93
C VAL A 97 -7.03 7.23 3.83
N SER A 98 -6.33 8.34 4.04
CA SER A 98 -6.17 9.41 3.05
C SER A 98 -5.48 8.90 1.78
N VAL A 99 -4.32 8.26 1.91
CA VAL A 99 -3.55 7.79 0.74
C VAL A 99 -4.26 6.61 0.05
N ARG A 100 -4.83 5.67 0.81
CA ARG A 100 -5.58 4.52 0.27
C ARG A 100 -6.80 4.97 -0.54
N ARG A 101 -7.49 6.02 -0.13
CA ARG A 101 -8.60 6.61 -0.91
C ARG A 101 -8.12 7.21 -2.23
N GLN A 102 -6.97 7.88 -2.24
CA GLN A 102 -6.35 8.38 -3.48
C GLN A 102 -5.99 7.22 -4.41
N LEU A 103 -5.41 6.15 -3.87
CA LEU A 103 -5.10 4.93 -4.62
C LEU A 103 -6.36 4.31 -5.23
N ILE A 104 -7.43 4.15 -4.44
CA ILE A 104 -8.71 3.62 -4.93
C ILE A 104 -9.29 4.51 -6.05
N GLY A 105 -9.23 5.84 -5.91
CA GLY A 105 -9.64 6.77 -6.95
C GLY A 105 -8.87 6.55 -8.24
N ALA A 106 -7.54 6.55 -8.16
CA ALA A 106 -6.68 6.30 -9.32
C ALA A 106 -6.94 4.93 -9.98
N LEU A 107 -7.20 3.88 -9.19
CA LEU A 107 -7.53 2.55 -9.72
C LEU A 107 -8.89 2.53 -10.42
N ARG A 108 -9.89 3.28 -9.93
CA ARG A 108 -11.21 3.39 -10.56
C ARG A 108 -11.17 4.13 -11.88
N ASP A 109 -10.27 5.09 -12.01
CA ASP A 109 -10.13 5.93 -13.20
C ASP A 109 -9.32 5.24 -14.32
N LEU A 110 -8.71 4.07 -14.05
CA LEU A 110 -7.99 3.30 -15.07
C LEU A 110 -8.93 2.75 -16.15
N PRO A 111 -8.56 2.85 -17.44
CA PRO A 111 -9.28 2.20 -18.53
C PRO A 111 -9.43 0.69 -18.30
N ALA A 112 -10.57 0.13 -18.71
CA ALA A 112 -10.86 -1.29 -18.47
C ALA A 112 -9.85 -2.22 -19.16
N GLU A 113 -9.39 -1.84 -20.36
CA GLU A 113 -8.39 -2.58 -21.14
C GLU A 113 -7.02 -2.65 -20.43
N ASP A 114 -6.65 -1.60 -19.72
CA ASP A 114 -5.35 -1.48 -19.06
C ASP A 114 -5.17 -2.51 -17.94
N TRP A 115 -6.27 -2.96 -17.31
CA TRP A 115 -6.23 -4.02 -16.31
C TRP A 115 -5.69 -5.35 -16.83
N SER A 116 -5.90 -5.63 -18.11
CA SER A 116 -5.45 -6.85 -18.79
C SER A 116 -4.21 -6.65 -19.67
N ARG A 117 -3.81 -5.39 -19.88
CA ARG A 117 -2.63 -5.05 -20.67
C ARG A 117 -1.36 -5.47 -19.94
N GLU A 118 -0.45 -6.08 -20.68
CA GLU A 118 0.82 -6.52 -20.14
C GLU A 118 1.87 -5.40 -20.16
N PHE A 119 2.64 -5.32 -19.10
CA PHE A 119 3.83 -4.48 -18.97
C PHE A 119 4.99 -5.31 -18.38
N ARG A 120 6.17 -4.70 -18.31
CA ARG A 120 7.38 -5.35 -17.76
C ARG A 120 7.88 -4.61 -16.53
N ILE A 121 8.18 -5.34 -15.46
CA ILE A 121 8.96 -4.86 -14.32
C ILE A 121 10.26 -5.67 -14.31
N GLY A 122 11.37 -5.03 -14.71
CA GLY A 122 12.61 -5.75 -14.96
C GLY A 122 12.39 -6.79 -16.07
N GLU A 123 12.73 -8.05 -15.79
CA GLU A 123 12.56 -9.15 -16.75
C GLU A 123 11.14 -9.76 -16.73
N SER A 124 10.39 -9.54 -15.65
CA SER A 124 9.07 -10.13 -15.43
C SER A 124 7.99 -9.40 -16.24
N ARG A 125 7.14 -10.18 -16.92
CA ARG A 125 5.93 -9.70 -17.61
C ARG A 125 4.71 -9.94 -16.72
N MET A 126 3.86 -8.93 -16.56
CA MET A 126 2.65 -9.04 -15.75
C MET A 126 1.58 -8.03 -16.20
N THR A 127 0.36 -8.22 -15.69
CA THR A 127 -0.78 -7.31 -15.83
C THR A 127 -1.02 -6.52 -14.54
N LEU A 128 -1.84 -5.48 -14.59
CA LEU A 128 -2.20 -4.72 -13.38
C LEU A 128 -2.94 -5.58 -12.36
N VAL A 129 -3.78 -6.52 -12.83
CA VAL A 129 -4.47 -7.47 -11.95
C VAL A 129 -3.48 -8.32 -11.16
N GLN A 130 -2.44 -8.84 -11.82
CA GLN A 130 -1.41 -9.63 -11.16
C GLN A 130 -0.59 -8.77 -10.20
N TYR A 131 -0.19 -7.57 -10.62
CA TYR A 131 0.56 -6.65 -9.78
C TYR A 131 -0.19 -6.27 -8.50
N ALA A 132 -1.46 -5.87 -8.63
CA ALA A 132 -2.27 -5.42 -7.51
C ALA A 132 -2.59 -6.53 -6.49
N ARG A 133 -2.53 -7.80 -6.89
CA ARG A 133 -2.69 -8.96 -5.98
C ARG A 133 -1.43 -9.29 -5.17
N THR A 134 -0.29 -8.74 -5.54
CA THR A 134 0.99 -8.97 -4.84
C THR A 134 1.34 -7.87 -3.84
N ARG A 135 0.42 -6.92 -3.62
CA ARG A 135 0.63 -5.70 -2.84
C ARG A 135 -0.47 -5.51 -1.81
#